data_AF-A0A238WQK1-F1
#
_entry.id   AF-A0A238WQK1-F1
#
_cell.length_a   1.000
_cell.length_b   1.000
_cell.length_c   1.000
_cell.angle_alpha   90.00
_cell.angle_beta   90.00
_cell.angle_gamma   90.00
#
_symmetry.space_group_name_H-M   'P 1'
#
loop_
_entity.id
_entity.type
_entity.pdbx_description
1 polymer ?
#
loop_
_entity_poly.entity_id
_entity_poly.type
_entity_poly.pdbx_seq_one_letter_code
_entity_poly.pdbx_strand_id
1 'polypeptide(L)'
;MGWELAADLSELKIVGSIDLPTIGYTYATMNQAINGTAAYDRAAFETPGGGIAATQAVWSALRSDLQTILGRTANNMQQAAAVITNAVAAYAEYDQAAGQSLYEAWSNGQQPGVVDTEAKYVHQSPPPVVLPDGY
;
A
#
# COMPACT_ATOMS: atom_id res chain seq x y z
N MET A 1 2.24 24.65 7.75
CA MET A 1 0.91 24.07 7.99
C MET A 1 0.24 23.68 6.67
N GLY A 2 -0.23 24.59 5.80
CA GLY A 2 -0.90 24.19 4.54
C GLY A 2 0.01 23.63 3.43
N TRP A 3 1.22 24.17 3.28
CA TRP A 3 2.16 23.76 2.23
C TRP A 3 2.83 22.40 2.51
N GLU A 4 2.98 22.02 3.77
CA GLU A 4 3.52 20.70 4.18
C GLU A 4 2.54 19.59 3.80
N LEU A 5 1.25 19.74 4.10
CA LEU A 5 0.22 18.79 3.70
C LEU A 5 0.14 18.62 2.17
N ALA A 6 0.30 19.72 1.42
CA ALA A 6 0.32 19.66 -0.05
C ALA A 6 1.56 18.91 -0.57
N ALA A 7 2.72 19.06 0.07
CA ALA A 7 3.92 18.32 -0.25
C ALA A 7 3.75 16.81 0.03
N ASP A 8 3.22 16.47 1.22
CA ASP A 8 2.97 15.08 1.63
C ASP A 8 1.96 14.38 0.70
N LEU A 9 0.88 15.06 0.30
CA LEU A 9 -0.10 14.54 -0.66
C LEU A 9 0.51 14.34 -2.06
N SER A 10 1.42 15.22 -2.47
CA SER A 10 2.15 15.07 -3.74
C SER A 10 3.09 13.86 -3.69
N GLU A 11 3.79 13.65 -2.58
CA GLU A 11 4.65 12.48 -2.39
C GLU A 11 3.84 11.19 -2.37
N LEU A 12 2.73 11.14 -1.61
CA LEU A 12 1.81 10.01 -1.61
C LEU A 12 1.25 9.71 -3.01
N LYS A 13 0.96 10.75 -3.80
CA LYS A 13 0.54 10.56 -5.19
C LYS A 13 1.62 9.89 -6.03
N ILE A 14 2.88 10.28 -5.88
CA ILE A 14 4.01 9.65 -6.58
C ILE A 14 4.15 8.18 -6.14
N VAL A 15 4.14 7.92 -4.84
CA VAL A 15 4.24 6.57 -4.27
C VAL A 15 3.11 5.68 -4.80
N GLY A 16 1.87 6.16 -4.78
CA GLY A 16 0.70 5.42 -5.23
C GLY A 16 0.64 5.21 -6.74
N SER A 17 1.14 6.17 -7.55
CA SER A 17 1.02 6.09 -9.02
C SER A 17 2.25 5.51 -9.73
N ILE A 18 3.43 5.53 -9.10
CA ILE A 18 4.70 5.17 -9.73
C ILE A 18 5.42 4.09 -8.92
N ASP A 19 5.73 4.36 -7.65
CA ASP A 19 6.67 3.51 -6.90
C ASP A 19 6.07 2.15 -6.58
N LEU A 20 4.86 2.11 -6.00
CA LEU A 20 4.20 0.85 -5.66
C LEU A 20 3.88 0.01 -6.90
N PRO A 21 3.35 0.57 -8.01
CA PRO A 21 3.22 -0.19 -9.26
C PRO A 21 4.55 -0.75 -9.78
N THR A 22 5.64 0.02 -9.71
CA THR A 22 6.99 -0.41 -10.15
C THR A 22 7.52 -1.57 -9.31
N ILE A 23 7.36 -1.47 -7.98
CA ILE A 23 7.71 -2.56 -7.06
C ILE A 23 6.84 -3.80 -7.36
N GLY A 24 5.53 -3.61 -7.54
CA GLY A 24 4.61 -4.69 -7.91
C GLY A 24 5.01 -5.40 -9.21
N TYR A 25 5.41 -4.64 -10.24
CA TYR A 25 5.91 -5.17 -11.50
C TYR A 25 7.19 -5.99 -11.32
N THR A 26 8.09 -5.56 -10.44
CA THR A 26 9.32 -6.30 -10.13
C THR A 26 9.01 -7.68 -9.54
N TYR A 27 8.10 -7.75 -8.57
CA TYR A 27 7.64 -9.03 -8.02
C TYR A 27 6.92 -9.92 -9.04
N ALA A 28 6.10 -9.32 -9.91
CA ALA A 28 5.45 -10.05 -10.99
C ALA A 28 6.48 -10.62 -12.00
N THR A 29 7.53 -9.86 -12.31
CA THR A 29 8.62 -10.30 -13.20
C THR A 29 9.40 -11.45 -12.58
N MET A 30 9.73 -11.37 -11.29
CA MET A 30 10.36 -12.48 -10.57
C MET A 30 9.48 -13.73 -10.57
N ASN A 31 8.17 -13.56 -10.37
CA ASN A 31 7.21 -14.67 -10.42
C ASN A 31 7.20 -15.35 -11.79
N GLN A 32 7.24 -14.57 -12.88
CA GLN A 32 7.34 -15.11 -14.24
C GLN A 32 8.67 -15.84 -14.49
N ALA A 33 9.78 -15.30 -13.99
CA ALA A 33 11.09 -15.96 -14.12
C ALA A 33 11.09 -17.35 -13.44
N ILE A 34 10.51 -17.46 -12.24
CA ILE A 34 10.35 -18.73 -11.52
C ILE A 34 9.38 -19.67 -12.26
N ASN A 35 8.33 -19.15 -12.89
CA ASN A 35 7.48 -19.98 -13.74
C ASN A 35 8.26 -20.60 -14.91
N GLY A 36 9.20 -19.85 -15.48
CA GLY A 36 10.10 -20.32 -16.54
C GLY A 36 11.02 -21.46 -16.11
N THR A 37 11.30 -21.64 -14.81
CA THR A 37 12.18 -22.73 -14.33
C THR A 37 11.49 -24.08 -14.27
N ALA A 38 10.15 -24.12 -14.22
CA ALA A 38 9.38 -25.36 -14.14
C ALA A 38 9.62 -26.31 -15.31
N ALA A 39 9.94 -25.77 -16.50
CA ALA A 39 10.26 -26.56 -17.70
C ALA A 39 11.59 -27.34 -17.56
N TYR A 40 12.54 -26.81 -16.79
CA TYR A 40 13.87 -27.41 -16.60
C TYR A 40 13.89 -28.44 -15.47
N ASP A 41 12.97 -28.32 -14.50
CA ASP A 41 12.91 -29.22 -13.35
C ASP A 41 12.64 -30.67 -13.76
N ARG A 42 11.78 -30.89 -14.76
CA ARG A 42 11.51 -32.24 -15.27
C ARG A 42 12.78 -32.90 -15.81
N ALA A 43 13.55 -32.16 -16.61
CA ALA A 43 14.82 -32.65 -17.18
C ALA A 43 15.89 -32.89 -16.11
N ALA A 44 15.91 -32.06 -15.06
CA ALA A 44 16.88 -32.18 -13.96
C ALA A 44 16.63 -33.39 -13.05
N PHE A 45 15.36 -33.81 -12.88
CA PHE A 45 14.98 -34.88 -11.95
C PHE A 45 14.65 -36.24 -12.61
N GLU A 46 14.44 -36.29 -13.93
CA GLU A 46 14.15 -37.52 -14.69
C GLU A 46 15.41 -38.20 -15.30
N THR A 47 16.62 -38.01 -14.74
CA THR A 47 17.85 -38.59 -15.30
C THR A 47 17.86 -40.14 -15.32
N PRO A 48 18.50 -40.79 -16.32
CA PRO A 48 18.52 -42.25 -16.44
C PRO A 48 19.40 -42.86 -15.34
N GLY A 49 18.78 -43.52 -14.35
CA GLY A 49 19.48 -44.14 -13.22
C GLY A 49 18.65 -44.35 -11.96
N GLY A 50 17.45 -43.76 -11.89
CA GLY A 50 16.56 -43.83 -10.73
C GLY A 50 16.22 -42.44 -10.25
N GLY A 51 15.06 -41.92 -10.67
CA GLY A 51 14.66 -40.53 -10.46
C GLY A 51 14.37 -40.19 -9.00
N ILE A 52 14.78 -39.00 -8.59
CA ILE A 52 14.59 -38.48 -7.23
C ILE A 52 13.19 -37.84 -7.09
N ALA A 53 12.15 -38.63 -7.38
CA ALA A 53 10.76 -38.15 -7.48
C ALA A 53 10.27 -37.42 -6.21
N ALA A 54 10.69 -37.86 -5.02
CA ALA A 54 10.37 -37.18 -3.77
C ALA A 54 10.99 -35.78 -3.69
N THR A 55 12.24 -35.61 -4.13
CA THR A 55 12.92 -34.31 -4.18
C THR A 55 12.31 -33.41 -5.25
N GLN A 56 11.90 -33.96 -6.39
CA GLN A 56 11.16 -33.21 -7.42
C GLN A 56 9.84 -32.66 -6.85
N ALA A 57 9.10 -33.47 -6.09
CA ALA A 57 7.84 -33.04 -5.48
C ALA A 57 8.04 -31.91 -4.46
N VAL A 58 9.04 -32.04 -3.57
CA VAL A 58 9.40 -30.99 -2.60
C VAL A 58 9.84 -29.70 -3.32
N TRP A 59 10.66 -29.82 -4.36
CA TRP A 59 11.10 -28.67 -5.15
C TRP A 59 9.94 -27.96 -5.85
N SER A 60 9.01 -28.74 -6.42
CA SER A 60 7.82 -28.17 -7.06
C SER A 60 6.90 -27.48 -6.06
N ALA A 61 6.76 -28.01 -4.85
CA ALA A 61 5.99 -27.36 -3.78
C ALA A 61 6.63 -26.02 -3.39
N LEU A 62 7.94 -26.00 -3.14
CA LEU A 62 8.67 -24.77 -2.83
C LEU A 62 8.52 -23.71 -3.93
N ARG A 63 8.62 -24.12 -5.21
CA ARG A 63 8.40 -23.21 -6.35
C ARG A 63 7.00 -22.62 -6.32
N SER A 64 5.98 -23.45 -6.11
CA SER A 64 4.58 -23.02 -6.04
C SER A 64 4.32 -22.04 -4.90
N ASP A 65 4.91 -22.29 -3.73
CA ASP A 65 4.79 -21.39 -2.57
C ASP A 65 5.46 -20.05 -2.85
N LEU A 66 6.66 -20.07 -3.46
CA LEU A 66 7.36 -18.85 -3.84
C LEU A 66 6.59 -18.04 -4.89
N GLN A 67 6.03 -18.70 -5.90
CA GLN A 67 5.17 -18.06 -6.90
C GLN A 67 3.92 -17.44 -6.27
N THR A 68 3.32 -18.14 -5.30
CA THR A 68 2.16 -17.65 -4.56
C THR A 68 2.49 -16.39 -3.76
N ILE A 69 3.62 -16.38 -3.05
CA ILE A 69 4.06 -15.23 -2.26
C ILE A 69 4.37 -14.03 -3.17
N LEU A 70 5.13 -14.25 -4.25
CA LEU A 70 5.47 -13.17 -5.19
C LEU A 70 4.23 -12.60 -5.89
N GLY A 71 3.31 -13.47 -6.33
CA GLY A 71 2.05 -13.05 -6.93
C GLY A 71 1.16 -12.26 -5.96
N ARG A 72 1.04 -12.71 -4.71
CA ARG A 72 0.31 -11.98 -3.66
C ARG A 72 0.95 -10.62 -3.36
N THR A 73 2.28 -10.58 -3.24
CA THR A 73 2.99 -9.32 -2.99
C THR A 73 2.79 -8.33 -4.14
N ALA A 74 2.91 -8.78 -5.40
CA ALA A 74 2.65 -7.93 -6.56
C ALA A 74 1.23 -7.34 -6.54
N ASN A 75 0.21 -8.17 -6.27
CA ASN A 75 -1.17 -7.74 -6.16
C ASN A 75 -1.40 -6.77 -4.99
N ASN A 76 -0.80 -7.03 -3.83
CA ASN A 76 -0.91 -6.17 -2.66
C ASN A 76 -0.34 -4.78 -2.94
N MET A 77 0.78 -4.68 -3.68
CA MET A 77 1.35 -3.40 -4.08
C MET A 77 0.42 -2.63 -5.02
N GLN A 78 -0.25 -3.31 -5.96
CA GLN A 78 -1.25 -2.67 -6.83
C GLN A 78 -2.50 -2.22 -6.07
N GLN A 79 -2.96 -2.99 -5.09
CA GLN A 79 -4.09 -2.59 -4.25
C GLN A 79 -3.72 -1.40 -3.36
N ALA A 80 -2.54 -1.43 -2.73
CA ALA A 80 -2.05 -0.32 -1.92
C ALA A 80 -1.88 0.96 -2.76
N ALA A 81 -1.34 0.84 -3.96
CA ALA A 81 -1.25 1.92 -4.96
C ALA A 81 -2.62 2.56 -5.20
N ALA A 82 -3.64 1.76 -5.52
CA ALA A 82 -5.00 2.23 -5.78
C ALA A 82 -5.61 2.92 -4.54
N VAL A 83 -5.44 2.35 -3.35
CA VAL A 83 -5.93 2.94 -2.10
C VAL A 83 -5.30 4.30 -1.84
N ILE A 84 -3.99 4.44 -2.00
CA ILE A 84 -3.28 5.71 -1.79
C ILE A 84 -3.74 6.75 -2.80
N THR A 85 -3.83 6.40 -4.10
CA THR A 85 -4.29 7.35 -5.11
C THR A 85 -5.72 7.81 -4.87
N ASN A 86 -6.60 6.90 -4.42
CA ASN A 86 -7.99 7.24 -4.10
C ASN A 86 -8.08 8.14 -2.85
N ALA A 87 -7.26 7.88 -1.83
CA ALA A 87 -7.20 8.71 -0.64
C ALA A 87 -6.73 10.13 -0.97
N VAL A 88 -5.67 10.28 -1.79
CA VAL A 88 -5.19 11.59 -2.25
C VAL A 88 -6.26 12.31 -3.07
N ALA A 89 -6.97 11.62 -3.97
CA ALA A 89 -8.06 12.21 -4.74
C ALA A 89 -9.21 12.69 -3.85
N ALA A 90 -9.63 11.88 -2.89
CA ALA A 90 -10.67 12.26 -1.93
C ALA A 90 -10.25 13.49 -1.11
N TYR A 91 -9.00 13.54 -0.64
CA TYR A 91 -8.47 14.71 0.08
C TYR A 91 -8.51 15.98 -0.79
N ALA A 92 -8.12 15.89 -2.05
CA ALA A 92 -8.17 17.03 -2.96
C ALA A 92 -9.61 17.53 -3.21
N GLU A 93 -10.58 16.60 -3.34
CA GLU A 93 -12.00 16.95 -3.47
C GLU A 93 -12.54 17.65 -2.22
N TYR A 94 -12.21 17.13 -1.03
CA TYR A 94 -12.62 17.74 0.23
C TYR A 94 -12.00 19.13 0.43
N ASP A 95 -10.73 19.31 0.08
CA ASP A 95 -10.05 20.61 0.17
C ASP A 95 -10.67 21.64 -0.79
N GLN A 96 -10.97 21.22 -2.03
CA GLN A 96 -11.67 22.08 -2.98
C GLN A 96 -13.06 22.47 -2.49
N ALA A 97 -13.84 21.53 -1.94
CA ALA A 97 -15.17 21.79 -1.40
C ALA A 97 -15.11 22.72 -0.17
N ALA A 98 -14.13 22.53 0.72
CA ALA A 98 -13.91 23.42 1.86
C ALA A 98 -13.52 24.84 1.42
N GLY A 99 -12.65 24.96 0.42
CA GLY A 99 -12.27 26.24 -0.18
C GLY A 99 -13.46 26.97 -0.81
N GLN A 100 -14.31 26.25 -1.55
CA GLN A 100 -15.55 26.79 -2.11
C GLN A 100 -16.51 27.26 -1.01
N SER A 101 -16.75 26.44 0.01
CA SER A 101 -17.61 26.80 1.14
C SER A 101 -17.10 28.04 1.89
N LEU A 102 -15.78 28.15 2.07
CA LEU A 102 -15.15 29.31 2.72
C LEU A 102 -15.28 30.57 1.85
N TYR A 103 -15.12 30.45 0.54
CA TYR A 103 -15.32 31.54 -0.42
C TYR A 103 -16.79 32.00 -0.44
N GLU A 104 -17.74 31.07 -0.45
CA GLU A 104 -19.17 31.35 -0.37
C GLU A 104 -19.54 32.06 0.93
N ALA A 105 -19.03 31.59 2.07
CA ALA A 105 -19.25 32.23 3.37
C ALA A 105 -18.70 33.67 3.41
N TRP A 106 -17.52 33.89 2.82
CA TRP A 106 -16.92 35.22 2.67
C TRP A 106 -17.73 36.14 1.75
N SER A 107 -18.22 35.62 0.61
CA SER A 107 -19.01 36.39 -0.35
C SER A 107 -20.38 36.84 0.20
N ASN A 108 -20.93 36.08 1.16
CA ASN A 108 -22.23 36.33 1.78
C ASN A 108 -22.17 37.08 3.13
N GLY A 109 -21.00 37.65 3.48
CA GLY A 109 -20.88 38.68 4.52
C GLY A 109 -20.97 38.22 5.99
N GLN A 110 -21.07 36.93 6.28
CA GLN A 110 -20.78 36.44 7.63
C GLN A 110 -19.28 36.17 7.74
N GLN A 111 -18.54 37.12 8.31
CA GLN A 111 -17.23 36.80 8.89
C GLN A 111 -17.41 35.55 9.76
N PRO A 112 -16.64 34.46 9.55
CA PRO A 112 -16.61 33.37 10.51
C PRO A 112 -16.22 34.00 11.84
N GLY A 113 -17.14 34.02 12.80
CA GLY A 113 -16.79 34.37 14.17
C GLY A 113 -15.61 33.49 14.54
N VAL A 114 -14.52 34.10 15.00
CA VAL A 114 -13.27 33.42 15.33
C VAL A 114 -13.63 32.20 16.17
N VAL A 115 -13.68 31.02 15.53
CA VAL A 115 -13.87 29.78 16.25
C VAL A 115 -12.54 29.62 16.95
N ASP A 116 -12.54 29.71 18.26
CA ASP A 116 -11.37 29.48 19.09
C ASP A 116 -10.80 28.10 18.74
N THR A 117 -9.83 28.08 17.84
CA THR A 117 -9.30 26.87 17.22
C THR A 117 -8.57 26.01 18.24
N GLU A 118 -8.20 26.57 19.40
CA GLU A 118 -7.55 25.83 20.46
C GLU A 118 -8.50 24.82 21.14
N ALA A 119 -9.81 25.07 21.15
CA ALA A 119 -10.77 24.17 21.82
C ALA A 119 -11.10 22.89 21.03
N LYS A 120 -10.98 22.91 19.69
CA LYS A 120 -11.32 21.76 18.83
C LYS A 120 -10.17 20.79 18.56
N TYR A 121 -8.92 21.23 18.76
CA TYR A 121 -7.72 20.40 18.58
C TYR A 121 -7.05 20.02 19.90
N VAL A 122 -7.76 20.11 21.03
CA VAL A 122 -7.32 19.39 22.24
C VAL A 122 -7.42 17.91 21.91
N HIS A 123 -6.31 17.34 21.44
CA HIS A 123 -6.11 15.91 21.41
C HIS A 123 -6.37 15.43 22.84
N GLN A 124 -7.53 14.82 23.07
CA GLN A 124 -7.73 13.97 24.23
C GLN A 124 -6.66 12.89 24.10
N SER A 125 -5.58 13.05 24.87
CA SER A 125 -4.60 11.99 25.00
C SER A 125 -5.38 10.74 25.41
N PRO A 126 -5.20 9.59 24.74
CA PRO A 126 -5.86 8.38 25.17
C PRO A 126 -5.56 8.17 26.66
N PRO A 127 -6.54 7.77 27.48
CA PRO A 127 -6.33 7.56 28.90
C PRO A 127 -5.14 6.60 29.08
N PRO A 128 -4.22 6.86 30.02
CA PRO A 128 -3.06 6.01 30.22
C PRO A 128 -3.53 4.58 30.46
N VAL A 129 -3.17 3.68 29.54
CA VAL A 129 -3.35 2.25 29.72
C VAL A 129 -2.32 1.84 30.76
N VAL A 130 -2.78 1.62 32.00
CA VAL A 130 -1.99 0.87 32.98
C VAL A 130 -1.97 -0.56 32.45
N LEU A 131 -0.84 -0.96 31.86
CA LEU A 131 -0.56 -2.37 31.62
C LEU A 131 -0.61 -3.06 33.00
N PRO A 132 -1.48 -4.05 33.22
CA PRO A 132 -1.37 -4.85 34.43
C PRO A 132 0.02 -5.49 34.41
N ASP A 133 0.82 -5.24 35.45
CA ASP A 133 2.09 -5.91 35.64
C ASP A 133 1.84 -7.41 35.56
N GLY A 134 2.32 -8.02 34.48
CA GLY A 134 2.31 -9.47 34.34
C GLY A 134 3.26 -10.06 35.37
N TYR A 135 2.70 -10.77 36.36
CA TYR A 135 3.10 -12.10 36.81
C TYR A 135 1.89 -12.83 37.39
#